data_AF-A0A9D0P1X3-F1
#
_entry.id   AF-A0A9D0P1X3-F1
#
_cell.length_a   1.000
_cell.length_b   1.000
_cell.length_c   1.000
_cell.angle_alpha   90.00
_cell.angle_beta   90.00
_cell.angle_gamma   90.00
#
_symmetry.space_group_name_H-M   'P 1'
#
loop_
_entity.id
_entity.type
_entity.pdbx_description
1 polymer ?
#
loop_
_entity_poly.entity_id
_entity_poly.type
_entity_poly.pdbx_seq_one_letter_code
_entity_poly.pdbx_strand_id
1 'polypeptide(L)' 'MSIQDVRDFLLEFKQVATGDSGIDILPRAETLPTLARLGLTKANLEEILLGLSVTDYCQGPKPDRDRP' A
#
# COMPACT_ATOMS: atom_id res chain seq x y z
N MET A 1 5.73 -9.93 13.44
CA MET A 1 4.44 -10.29 12.82
C MET A 1 4.60 -11.70 12.25
N SER A 2 3.71 -12.62 12.61
CA SER A 2 3.73 -13.99 12.07
C SER A 2 3.30 -13.99 10.59
N ILE A 3 3.58 -15.06 9.84
CA ILE A 3 3.08 -15.20 8.45
C ILE A 3 1.54 -15.15 8.42
N GLN A 4 0.88 -15.69 9.45
CA GLN A 4 -0.57 -15.67 9.57
C GLN A 4 -1.08 -14.23 9.77
N ASP A 5 -0.44 -13.46 10.65
CA ASP A 5 -0.80 -12.06 10.88
C ASP A 5 -0.65 -11.22 9.60
N VAL A 6 0.42 -11.44 8.82
CA VAL A 6 0.64 -10.75 7.54
C VAL A 6 -0.44 -11.11 6.53
N ARG A 7 -0.80 -12.40 6.46
CA ARG A 7 -1.85 -12.88 5.58
C ARG A 7 -3.19 -12.23 5.91
N ASP A 8 -3.55 -12.19 7.18
CA ASP A 8 -4.81 -11.64 7.65
C ASP A 8 -4.88 -10.13 7.37
N PHE A 9 -3.78 -9.40 7.62
CA PHE A 9 -3.66 -8.00 7.26
C PHE A 9 -3.82 -7.76 5.74
N LEU A 10 -3.12 -8.53 4.90
CA LEU A 10 -3.22 -8.35 3.45
C LEU A 10 -4.63 -8.67 2.91
N LEU A 11 -5.33 -9.64 3.52
CA LEU A 11 -6.71 -9.95 3.17
C LEU A 11 -7.65 -8.79 3.51
N GLU A 12 -7.56 -8.26 4.74
CA GLU A 12 -8.36 -7.11 5.17
C GLU A 12 -8.08 -5.87 4.31
N PHE A 13 -6.80 -5.56 4.07
CA PHE A 13 -6.41 -4.43 3.22
C PHE A 13 -7.02 -4.55 1.83
N LYS A 14 -6.91 -5.71 1.17
CA LYS A 14 -7.45 -5.91 -0.18
C LYS A 14 -8.98 -5.81 -0.22
N GLN A 15 -9.66 -6.30 0.81
CA GLN A 15 -11.11 -6.16 0.93
C GLN A 15 -11.53 -4.68 1.02
N VAL A 16 -10.86 -3.91 1.88
CA VAL A 16 -11.16 -2.47 2.02
C VAL A 16 -10.80 -1.70 0.74
N ALA A 17 -9.63 -1.98 0.16
CA ALA A 17 -9.13 -1.32 -1.04
C ALA A 17 -10.00 -1.57 -2.29
N THR A 18 -10.64 -2.74 -2.39
CA THR A 18 -11.53 -3.09 -3.52
C THR A 18 -13.01 -2.83 -3.25
N GLY A 19 -13.36 -2.47 -2.00
CA GLY A 19 -14.71 -2.05 -1.62
C GLY A 19 -14.94 -0.56 -1.85
N ASP A 20 -15.89 0.01 -1.10
CA ASP A 20 -16.33 1.40 -1.29
C ASP A 20 -15.29 2.46 -0.86
N SER A 21 -14.25 2.06 -0.12
CA SER A 21 -13.27 2.99 0.47
C SER A 21 -12.09 3.30 -0.45
N GLY A 22 -11.71 2.37 -1.34
CA GLY A 22 -10.56 2.55 -2.23
C GLY A 22 -9.20 2.67 -1.52
N ILE A 23 -8.18 3.13 -2.25
CA ILE A 23 -6.84 3.43 -1.73
C ILE A 23 -6.60 4.93 -1.76
N ASP A 24 -6.41 5.55 -0.60
CA ASP A 24 -6.02 6.96 -0.51
C ASP A 24 -4.49 7.10 -0.47
N ILE A 25 -3.92 7.71 -1.52
CA ILE A 25 -2.49 8.01 -1.61
C ILE A 25 -2.26 9.44 -1.17
N LEU A 26 -1.69 9.61 0.02
CA LEU A 26 -1.36 10.94 0.56
C LEU A 26 -0.41 11.71 -0.39
N PRO A 27 -0.79 12.94 -0.82
CA PRO A 27 0.03 13.75 -1.72
C PRO A 27 1.18 14.41 -0.96
N ARG A 28 2.24 13.64 -0.70
CA ARG A 28 3.50 14.17 -0.14
C ARG A 28 4.32 14.83 -1.25
N ALA A 29 5.20 15.75 -0.86
CA ALA A 29 6.06 16.48 -1.80
C ALA A 29 6.88 15.53 -2.69
N GLU A 30 7.22 14.34 -2.18
CA GLU A 30 8.03 13.34 -2.87
C GLU A 30 7.19 12.38 -3.73
N THR A 31 5.87 12.30 -3.55
CA THR A 31 5.01 11.27 -4.17
C THR A 31 5.00 11.38 -5.70
N LEU A 32 4.64 12.54 -6.24
CA LEU A 32 4.56 12.74 -7.70
C LEU A 32 5.91 12.62 -8.41
N PRO A 33 7.00 13.25 -7.94
CA PRO A 33 8.33 13.08 -8.54
C PRO A 33 8.81 11.63 -8.51
N THR A 34 8.52 10.89 -7.43
CA THR A 34 8.91 9.48 -7.31
C THR A 34 8.17 8.61 -8.33
N LEU A 35 6.86 8.81 -8.48
CA LEU A 35 6.08 8.08 -9.47
C LEU A 35 6.54 8.36 -10.90
N ALA A 36 6.75 9.62 -11.25
CA ALA A 36 7.27 10.00 -12.56
C ALA A 36 8.64 9.37 -12.83
N ARG A 37 9.56 9.39 -11.85
CA ARG A 37 10.89 8.77 -11.95
C ARG A 37 10.81 7.25 -12.16
N LEU A 38 9.82 6.59 -11.57
CA LEU A 38 9.60 5.14 -11.70
C LEU A 38 8.76 4.77 -12.94
N GLY A 39 8.26 5.74 -13.70
CA GLY A 39 7.35 5.49 -14.82
C GLY A 39 5.99 4.93 -14.39
N LEU A 40 5.56 5.23 -13.15
CA LEU A 40 4.34 4.69 -12.56
C LEU A 40 3.24 5.74 -12.51
N THR A 41 2.01 5.29 -12.75
CA THR A 41 0.79 6.05 -12.46
C THR A 41 0.20 5.63 -11.10
N LYS A 42 -0.81 6.37 -10.63
CA LYS A 42 -1.59 5.93 -9.44
C LYS A 42 -2.27 4.58 -9.66
N ALA A 43 -2.82 4.33 -10.84
CA ALA A 43 -3.43 3.04 -11.18
C ALA A 43 -2.41 1.89 -11.11
N ASN A 44 -1.17 2.11 -11.57
CA ASN A 44 -0.12 1.10 -11.41
C ASN A 44 0.19 0.83 -9.93
N LEU A 45 0.17 1.85 -9.09
CA LEU A 45 0.37 1.72 -7.65
C LEU A 45 -0.71 0.83 -7.02
N GLU A 46 -1.98 1.07 -7.35
CA GLU A 46 -3.10 0.25 -6.86
C GLU A 46 -2.97 -1.20 -7.32
N GLU A 47 -2.67 -1.43 -8.60
CA GLU A 47 -2.43 -2.77 -9.15
C GLU A 47 -1.29 -3.49 -8.43
N ILE A 48 -0.17 -2.80 -8.21
CA ILE A 48 0.99 -3.36 -7.47
C ILE A 48 0.56 -3.74 -6.05
N LEU A 49 -0.09 -2.83 -5.32
CA LEU A 49 -0.52 -3.05 -3.93
C LEU A 49 -1.48 -4.23 -3.81
N LEU A 50 -2.42 -4.37 -4.74
CA LEU A 50 -3.36 -5.50 -4.78
C LEU A 50 -2.68 -6.82 -5.19
N GLY A 51 -1.57 -6.75 -5.92
CA GLY A 51 -0.77 -7.90 -6.32
C GLY A 51 0.15 -8.48 -5.24
N LEU A 52 0.49 -7.71 -4.20
CA LEU A 52 1.42 -8.13 -3.15
C LEU A 52 0.92 -9.36 -2.37
N SER A 53 1.86 -10.22 -1.98
CA SER A 53 1.63 -11.43 -1.21
C SER A 53 2.49 -11.48 0.06
N VAL A 54 2.32 -12.55 0.86
CA VAL A 54 3.11 -12.76 2.07
C VAL A 54 4.62 -12.86 1.80
N THR A 55 5.04 -13.25 0.58
CA THR A 55 6.46 -13.34 0.22
C THR A 55 7.09 -12.00 -0.08
N ASP A 56 6.27 -10.99 -0.42
CA ASP A 56 6.72 -9.63 -0.71
C ASP A 56 6.82 -8.77 0.56
N TYR A 57 6.33 -9.30 1.69
CA TYR A 57 6.28 -8.60 2.95
C TYR A 57 7.67 -8.49 3.59
N CYS A 58 8.17 -7.26 3.69
CA CYS A 58 9.48 -6.98 4.26
C CYS A 58 9.40 -6.51 5.73
N GLN A 59 8.54 -5.54 6.01
CA GLN A 59 8.39 -4.92 7.33
C GLN A 59 6.94 -4.47 7.56
N GLY A 60 6.56 -4.35 8.83
CA GLY A 60 5.23 -3.88 9.20
C GLY A 60 4.99 -2.39 9.04
N PRO A 61 3.72 -1.99 9.17
CA PRO A 61 3.32 -0.59 9.06
C PRO A 61 4.09 0.25 10.08
N LYS A 62 4.57 1.41 9.63
CA LYS A 62 5.25 2.39 10.48
C LYS A 62 4.27 3.49 10.86
N PRO A 63 4.47 4.14 12.01
CA PRO A 63 3.68 5.31 12.38
C PRO A 63 3.69 6.34 11.25
N ASP A 64 2.55 6.97 10.98
CA ASP A 64 2.52 8.10 10.05
C ASP A 64 3.26 9.27 10.72
N ARG A 65 4.28 9.79 10.04
CA ARG A 65 5.05 10.95 10.51
C ARG A 65 4.16 12.17 10.77
N ASP A 66 3.10 12.32 9.97
CA ASP A 66 2.31 13.55 9.90
C ASP A 66 0.92 13.39 10.54
N ARG A 67 0.61 12.23 11.14
CA ARG A 67 -0.63 11.97 11.91
C ARG A 67 -0.34 11.19 13.21
N PRO A 68 -0.76 11.71 14.38
CA PRO A 68 -0.56 11.04 15.68
C PRO A 68 -1.41 9.79 15.84
#